data_AF-A0A9D4LQQ2-F1
#
_entry.id   AF-A0A9D4LQQ2-F1
#
_cell.length_a   1.000
_cell.length_b   1.000
_cell.length_c   1.000
_cell.angle_alpha   90.00
_cell.angle_beta   90.00
_cell.angle_gamma   90.00
#
_symmetry.space_group_name_H-M   'P 1'
#
loop_
_entity.id
_entity.type
_entity.pdbx_description
1 polymer ?
#
loop_
_entity_poly.entity_id
_entity_poly.type
_entity_poly.pdbx_seq_one_letter_code
_entity_poly.pdbx_strand_id
1 'polypeptide(L)' 'MVHAVTEQEPCQSLPSHLTELFERSTVHLNESEKADLNSVLCRYSSVFSSSPEDIGRTNLVQHAINTGNAAPIRQPPRR' A
#
# COMPACT_ATOMS: atom_id res chain seq x y z
N MET A 1 10.34 15.49 8.31
CA MET A 1 11.10 14.78 7.26
C MET A 1 10.11 14.47 6.17
N VAL A 2 10.04 15.35 5.16
CA VAL A 2 9.13 15.19 4.02
C VAL A 2 9.55 13.91 3.30
N HIS A 3 8.65 12.94 3.16
CA HIS A 3 8.87 11.92 2.14
C HIS A 3 8.88 12.69 0.84
N ALA A 4 10.07 12.82 0.25
CA ALA A 4 10.25 13.37 -1.08
C ALA A 4 9.22 12.69 -1.96
N VAL A 5 8.43 13.49 -2.68
CA VAL A 5 7.73 13.01 -3.87
C VAL A 5 8.86 12.59 -4.79
N THR A 6 9.26 11.32 -4.71
CA THR A 6 10.25 10.74 -5.60
C THR A 6 9.63 10.78 -6.97
N GLU A 7 10.11 11.70 -7.80
CA GLU A 7 9.93 11.66 -9.25
C GLU A 7 10.40 10.28 -9.70
N GLN A 8 9.44 9.46 -10.14
CA GLN A 8 9.71 8.07 -10.49
C GLN A 8 10.32 8.05 -11.89
N GLU A 9 11.59 7.69 -11.96
CA GLU A 9 12.27 7.28 -13.18
C GLU A 9 11.43 6.21 -13.93
N PRO A 10 11.34 6.28 -15.27
CA PRO A 10 10.53 5.34 -16.04
C PRO A 10 11.03 3.91 -15.81
N CYS A 11 10.14 3.08 -15.27
CA CYS A 11 10.41 1.68 -14.94
C CYS A 11 10.70 0.90 -16.23
N GLN A 12 11.99 0.64 -16.51
CA GLN A 12 12.44 -0.14 -17.67
C GLN A 12 12.17 -1.65 -17.51
N SER A 13 11.81 -2.10 -16.30
CA SER A 13 11.51 -3.51 -15.98
C SER A 13 10.69 -3.66 -14.68
N LEU A 14 9.71 -4.58 -14.66
CA LEU A 14 8.88 -4.87 -13.48
C LEU A 14 9.75 -5.29 -12.27
N PRO A 15 9.63 -4.63 -11.10
CA PRO A 15 10.37 -4.98 -9.89
C PRO A 15 10.06 -6.40 -9.39
N SER A 16 11.06 -7.07 -8.83
CA SER A 16 10.97 -8.48 -8.42
C SER A 16 9.92 -8.76 -7.34
N HIS A 17 9.67 -7.81 -6.42
CA HIS A 17 8.64 -7.94 -5.39
C HIS A 17 7.20 -7.87 -5.94
N LEU A 18 7.04 -7.41 -7.19
CA LEU A 18 5.73 -7.29 -7.85
C LEU A 18 5.48 -8.39 -8.88
N THR A 19 6.49 -9.22 -9.19
CA THR A 19 6.35 -10.32 -10.15
C THR A 19 5.24 -11.28 -9.76
N GLU A 20 5.21 -11.74 -8.51
CA GLU A 20 4.19 -12.67 -8.02
C GLU A 20 2.78 -12.05 -8.09
N LEU A 21 2.66 -10.78 -7.72
CA LEU A 21 1.39 -10.03 -7.78
C LEU A 21 0.91 -9.91 -9.24
N PHE A 22 1.81 -9.60 -10.17
CA PHE A 22 1.52 -9.51 -11.59
C PHE A 22 1.06 -10.85 -12.16
N GLU A 23 1.81 -11.92 -11.93
CA GLU A 23 1.46 -13.27 -12.40
C GLU A 23 0.07 -13.70 -11.91
N ARG A 24 -0.21 -13.51 -10.62
CA ARG A 24 -1.52 -13.84 -10.03
C ARG A 24 -2.66 -13.00 -10.58
N SER A 25 -2.40 -11.74 -10.89
CA SER A 25 -3.42 -10.80 -11.36
C SER A 25 -3.70 -10.90 -12.86
N THR A 26 -2.82 -11.55 -13.63
CA THR A 26 -2.90 -11.63 -15.10
C THR A 26 -3.52 -12.92 -15.64
N VAL A 27 -3.88 -13.87 -14.76
CA VAL A 27 -4.41 -15.20 -15.14
C VAL A 27 -5.62 -15.11 -16.08
N HIS A 28 -6.46 -14.09 -15.93
CA HIS A 28 -7.69 -13.90 -16.71
C HIS A 28 -7.68 -12.64 -17.59
N LEU A 29 -6.50 -12.02 -17.76
CA LEU A 29 -6.35 -10.80 -18.55
C LEU A 29 -5.88 -11.12 -19.97
N ASN A 30 -6.35 -10.33 -20.93
CA ASN A 30 -5.81 -10.31 -22.28
C ASN A 30 -4.49 -9.51 -22.34
N GLU A 31 -3.78 -9.57 -23.47
CA GLU A 31 -2.44 -8.97 -23.58
C GLU A 31 -2.43 -7.45 -23.38
N SER A 32 -3.46 -6.73 -23.85
CA SER A 32 -3.59 -5.28 -23.61
C SER A 32 -3.78 -4.97 -22.12
N GLU A 33 -4.63 -5.71 -21.42
CA GLU A 33 -4.87 -5.53 -20.00
C GLU A 33 -3.63 -5.87 -19.16
N LYS A 34 -2.85 -6.88 -19.59
CA LYS A 34 -1.56 -7.20 -18.96
C LYS A 34 -0.56 -6.06 -19.13
N ALA A 35 -0.50 -5.44 -20.31
CA ALA A 35 0.38 -4.30 -20.57
C ALA A 35 -0.01 -3.09 -19.71
N ASP A 36 -1.31 -2.79 -19.61
CA ASP A 36 -1.83 -1.72 -18.76
C ASP A 36 -1.52 -1.97 -17.28
N LEU A 37 -1.74 -3.20 -16.80
CA LEU A 37 -1.42 -3.57 -15.43
C LEU A 37 0.09 -3.45 -15.15
N ASN A 38 0.94 -3.93 -16.07
CA ASN A 38 2.39 -3.80 -15.92
C ASN A 38 2.78 -2.33 -15.78
N SER A 39 2.26 -1.46 -16.66
CA SER A 39 2.47 0.00 -16.59
C SER A 39 2.09 0.58 -15.22
N VAL A 40 0.94 0.20 -14.66
CA VAL A 40 0.50 0.65 -13.33
C VAL A 40 1.43 0.16 -12.22
N LEU A 41 1.79 -1.12 -12.21
CA LEU A 41 2.66 -1.71 -11.18
C LEU A 41 4.06 -1.11 -11.23
N CYS A 42 4.61 -0.95 -12.43
CA CYS A 42 5.90 -0.30 -12.64
C CYS A 42 5.87 1.15 -12.17
N ARG A 43 4.84 1.90 -12.61
CA ARG A 43 4.67 3.30 -12.25
C ARG A 43 4.51 3.49 -10.76
N TYR A 44 3.75 2.67 -10.04
CA TYR A 44 3.50 2.87 -8.61
C TYR A 44 4.27 1.88 -7.73
N SER A 45 5.41 1.37 -8.21
CA SER A 45 6.14 0.28 -7.57
C SER A 45 6.52 0.53 -6.11
N SER A 46 6.83 1.78 -5.75
CA SER A 46 7.19 2.17 -4.39
C SER A 46 6.01 2.26 -3.42
N VAL A 47 4.77 2.25 -3.92
CA VAL A 47 3.55 2.26 -3.09
C VAL A 47 3.22 0.87 -2.59
N PHE A 48 3.61 -0.16 -3.33
CA PHE A 48 3.39 -1.55 -2.95
C PHE A 48 4.45 -2.01 -1.94
N SER A 49 3.99 -2.72 -0.91
CA SER A 49 4.85 -3.33 0.10
C SER A 49 5.83 -4.30 -0.54
N SER A 50 7.13 -4.19 -0.21
CA SER A 50 8.15 -5.16 -0.61
C SER A 50 8.36 -6.23 0.47
N SER A 51 8.05 -5.90 1.73
CA SER A 51 8.15 -6.76 2.90
C SER A 51 6.99 -6.53 3.88
N PRO A 52 6.68 -7.48 4.78
CA PRO A 52 5.72 -7.26 5.86
C PRO A 52 6.08 -6.09 6.79
N GLU A 53 7.37 -5.76 6.90
CA GLU A 53 7.89 -4.71 7.76
C GLU A 53 7.66 -3.30 7.19
N ASP A 54 7.36 -3.18 5.89
CA ASP A 54 7.09 -1.90 5.23
C ASP A 54 5.71 -1.33 5.58
N ILE A 55 4.83 -2.16 6.17
CA ILE A 55 3.51 -1.76 6.64
C ILE A 55 3.60 -1.48 8.14
N GLY A 56 3.47 -0.20 8.51
CA GLY A 56 3.72 0.19 9.88
C GLY A 56 3.02 1.45 10.35
N ARG A 57 3.22 1.74 11.64
CA ARG A 57 2.74 2.95 12.28
C ARG A 57 3.59 4.14 11.82
N THR A 58 2.94 5.12 11.22
CA THR A 58 3.54 6.42 10.92
C THR A 58 3.24 7.41 12.04
N ASN A 59 4.20 8.28 12.36
CA ASN A 59 4.03 9.41 13.28
C ASN A 59 3.77 10.74 12.54
N LEU A 60 3.42 10.69 11.24
CA LEU A 60 3.21 11.88 10.42
C LEU A 60 2.00 12.69 10.88
N VAL A 61 0.94 12.01 11.30
CA VAL A 61 -0.30 12.61 11.79
C VAL A 61 -0.78 11.83 13.00
N GLN A 62 -1.17 12.54 14.04
CA GLN A 62 -1.87 11.98 15.18
C GLN A 62 -3.34 12.40 15.11
N HIS A 63 -4.22 11.44 14.89
CA HIS A 63 -5.66 11.67 14.92
C HIS A 63 -6.16 11.64 16.37
N ALA A 64 -6.97 12.63 16.74
CA ALA A 64 -7.70 12.63 18.00
C ALA A 64 -9.10 12.05 17.79
N ILE A 65 -9.54 11.15 18.67
CA ILE A 65 -10.93 10.72 18.72
C ILE A 65 -11.68 11.76 19.55
N ASN A 66 -12.61 12.49 18.94
CA ASN A 66 -13.43 13.46 19.65
C ASN A 66 -14.50 12.74 20.49
N THR A 67 -14.18 12.46 21.74
CA THR A 67 -15.12 11.86 22.70
C THR A 67 -16.08 12.89 23.33
N GLY A 68 -15.93 14.18 23.02
CA GLY A 68 -16.72 15.25 23.62
C GLY A 68 -16.75 15.15 25.15
N ASN A 69 -17.97 15.14 25.71
CA ASN A 69 -18.20 15.01 27.15
C ASN A 69 -18.49 13.55 27.60
N ALA A 70 -18.26 12.56 26.74
CA ALA A 70 -18.52 11.17 27.10
C ALA A 70 -17.56 10.69 28.19
N ALA A 71 -18.12 10.07 29.23
CA ALA A 71 -17.32 9.48 30.32
C ALA A 71 -16.64 8.17 29.85
N PRO A 72 -15.44 7.85 30.35
CA PRO A 72 -14.78 6.57 30.08
C PRO A 72 -15.63 5.38 30.54
N ILE A 73 -15.65 4.32 29.75
CA ILE A 73 -16.34 3.06 30.08
C ILE A 73 -15.35 1.91 30.24
N ARG A 74 -15.58 1.05 31.23
CA ARG A 74 -14.84 -0.20 31.44
C ARG A 74 -15.75 -1.38 31.15
N GLN A 75 -15.49 -2.12 30.07
CA GLN A 75 -16.24 -3.33 29.71
C GLN A 75 -15.41 -4.58 30.03
N PRO A 76 -15.96 -5.59 30.74
CA PRO A 76 -15.27 -6.86 30.94
C PRO A 76 -15.22 -7.67 29.64
N PRO A 77 -14.19 -8.54 29.43
CA PRO A 77 -14.13 -9.42 28.27
C PRO A 77 -15.37 -10.31 28.16
N ARG A 78 -15.88 -10.52 26.95
CA ARG A 78 -16.97 -11.47 26.71
C ARG A 78 -16.40 -12.90 26.69
N ARG A 79 -17.14 -13.87 27.24
CA ARG A 79 -16.83 -15.31 27.17
C ARG A 79 -17.40 -15.93 25.90
#